data_AF-A0A4R4KMI7-F1
#
_entry.id   AF-A0A4R4KMI7-F1
#
_cell.length_a   1.000
_cell.length_b   1.000
_cell.length_c   1.000
_cell.angle_alpha   90.00
_cell.angle_beta   90.00
_cell.angle_gamma   90.00
#
_symmetry.space_group_name_H-M   'P 1'
#
loop_
_entity.id
_entity.type
_entity.pdbx_description
1 polymer ?
#
loop_
_entity_poly.entity_id
_entity_poly.type
_entity_poly.pdbx_seq_one_letter_code
_entity_poly.pdbx_strand_id
1 'polypeptide(L)'
;MAVPVVAQEPRVAPPVSVQRAPVPPAPVPSPVVSRSGTHPIVVRPVATPAVNAREAPQPVTPASSDEPVTPASSDEPVTPASSGKPVDAAASPEAVPVPDVAPASPPIPVSGPPVVGVGEPGDADPTVESDHEPDHDATVDEPALPPTPETDEPVPPADAGRTADATDTARSEQATATGTDTRTPGDPEQMLAAYRWRLDPETLRETVGDPDELRALRGRLTEKLAVSLDNRARARLLSLRAVVSRVVGDLDDALADGRLALTYAEATGELRRTALARARLAEVLRRRGEHAEADRLFVEANSAELPDRLRSAMHEHAGRSCYDQGRLMEACEHFERALDLRRVDDPELTERIKVSLDAVHARAVAEGGFGPYPRSREEVLRGHRSPAPTRDSGPGRWGYADVDGELVIDYRYAEAQPFCEGVAWVRRPDTIGWELIDEAGTTLIAPAYVAVRAFSDGLAWVSRGGDADWTAIEPDGTELASGGFEEVRSFRGGVAAVRRGGAWGAVDRHGRLVVPLRYQGFRTVLADGRPVDGFTDEGLAVVEAGGLRGVVDRTGRVLVAPAHPQLMIHPVAFLATDRAGRWGALDRRGAPLIDPVHPGRDAVLAEIDLLLADTHPVL
;
A
#
# COMPACT_ATOMS: atom_id res chain seq x y z
N MET A 1 -0.79 -74.58 -30.75
CA MET A 1 -2.13 -75.03 -30.27
C MET A 1 -2.11 -74.94 -28.76
N ALA A 2 -3.07 -74.43 -28.00
CA ALA A 2 -4.14 -73.45 -28.17
C ALA A 2 -4.72 -73.27 -26.75
N VAL A 3 -4.91 -72.02 -26.32
CA VAL A 3 -5.81 -71.47 -25.26
C VAL A 3 -5.56 -71.86 -23.76
N PRO A 4 -6.04 -71.04 -22.78
CA PRO A 4 -5.19 -70.46 -21.73
C PRO A 4 -5.62 -70.86 -20.30
N VAL A 5 -4.78 -70.58 -19.30
CA VAL A 5 -5.08 -70.76 -17.88
C VAL A 5 -5.14 -69.40 -17.19
N VAL A 6 -6.23 -69.22 -16.44
CA VAL A 6 -6.61 -68.06 -15.63
C VAL A 6 -5.52 -67.69 -14.63
N ALA A 7 -5.10 -66.42 -14.62
CA ALA A 7 -4.24 -65.85 -13.58
C ALA A 7 -5.12 -65.23 -12.47
N GLN A 8 -4.98 -65.73 -11.25
CA GLN A 8 -5.53 -65.15 -10.02
C GLN A 8 -4.75 -63.91 -9.62
N GLU A 9 -5.48 -62.85 -9.24
CA GLU A 9 -4.96 -61.63 -8.64
C GLU A 9 -4.33 -61.88 -7.24
N PRO A 10 -3.29 -61.13 -6.85
CA PRO A 10 -2.68 -61.25 -5.53
C PRO A 10 -3.56 -60.61 -4.43
N ARG A 11 -3.75 -61.36 -3.34
CA ARG A 11 -4.46 -60.93 -2.13
C ARG A 11 -3.73 -59.79 -1.42
N VAL A 12 -4.44 -58.68 -1.21
CA VAL A 12 -4.05 -57.55 -0.36
C VAL A 12 -4.18 -57.94 1.12
N ALA A 13 -3.13 -57.65 1.91
CA ALA A 13 -3.11 -57.86 3.36
C ALA A 13 -3.88 -56.73 4.09
N PRO A 14 -4.58 -57.02 5.22
CA PRO A 14 -5.32 -56.01 5.96
C PRO A 14 -4.40 -55.10 6.79
N PRO A 15 -4.82 -53.86 7.09
CA PRO A 15 -3.99 -52.88 7.80
C PRO A 15 -3.80 -53.24 9.28
N VAL A 16 -2.57 -53.01 9.75
CA VAL A 16 -2.14 -53.18 11.15
C VAL A 16 -2.70 -52.05 12.00
N SER A 17 -3.51 -52.40 13.00
CA SER A 17 -3.97 -51.49 14.05
C SER A 17 -2.80 -51.07 14.95
N VAL A 18 -2.40 -49.80 14.91
CA VAL A 18 -1.48 -49.22 15.88
C VAL A 18 -2.30 -48.52 16.96
N GLN A 19 -2.23 -49.06 18.19
CA GLN A 19 -2.82 -48.46 19.39
C GLN A 19 -2.18 -47.10 19.69
N ARG A 20 -3.03 -46.07 19.85
CA ARG A 20 -2.65 -44.75 20.39
C ARG A 20 -2.15 -44.89 21.84
N ALA A 21 -0.98 -44.34 22.13
CA ALA A 21 -0.50 -44.11 23.49
C ALA A 21 -1.31 -42.98 24.17
N PRO A 22 -1.47 -42.99 25.51
CA PRO A 22 -2.27 -42.00 26.22
C PRO A 22 -1.56 -40.64 26.29
N VAL A 23 -2.34 -39.57 26.12
CA VAL A 23 -1.93 -38.15 26.17
C VAL A 23 -1.56 -37.77 27.62
N PRO A 24 -0.42 -37.09 27.87
CA PRO A 24 -0.11 -36.58 29.21
C PRO A 24 -0.98 -35.36 29.55
N PRO A 25 -1.40 -35.18 30.82
CA PRO A 25 -2.24 -34.06 31.22
C PRO A 25 -1.49 -32.73 31.17
N ALA A 26 -2.22 -31.66 30.83
CA ALA A 26 -1.72 -30.29 30.74
C ALA A 26 -1.18 -29.76 32.09
N PRO A 27 -0.16 -28.88 32.08
CA PRO A 27 0.40 -28.31 33.30
C PRO A 27 -0.55 -27.28 33.92
N VAL A 28 -0.80 -27.44 35.22
CA VAL A 28 -1.58 -26.53 36.07
C VAL A 28 -0.67 -25.36 36.50
N PRO A 29 -1.12 -24.08 36.44
CA PRO A 29 -0.29 -22.97 36.89
C PRO A 29 -0.13 -22.98 38.42
N SER A 30 1.11 -22.89 38.89
CA SER A 30 1.45 -22.77 40.32
C SER A 30 1.41 -21.31 40.79
N PRO A 31 1.09 -21.05 42.07
CA PRO A 31 0.77 -19.72 42.58
C PRO A 31 2.03 -18.88 42.84
N VAL A 32 1.96 -17.59 42.49
CA VAL A 32 3.00 -16.60 42.79
C VAL A 32 2.99 -16.28 44.28
N VAL A 33 4.05 -16.69 44.98
CA VAL A 33 4.35 -16.28 46.35
C VAL A 33 4.85 -14.84 46.33
N SER A 34 4.08 -13.97 46.98
CA SER A 34 4.49 -12.60 47.31
C SER A 34 5.54 -12.61 48.42
N ARG A 35 6.67 -11.95 48.20
CA ARG A 35 7.52 -11.44 49.28
C ARG A 35 7.83 -9.97 49.06
N SER A 36 7.30 -9.18 49.98
CA SER A 36 7.47 -7.75 50.20
C SER A 36 8.88 -7.37 50.64
N GLY A 37 9.33 -6.19 50.18
CA GLY A 37 10.55 -5.50 50.64
C GLY A 37 10.64 -4.07 50.10
N THR A 38 10.03 -3.13 50.85
CA THR A 38 10.35 -1.70 51.09
C THR A 38 11.72 -1.17 50.60
N HIS A 39 11.96 0.08 50.14
CA HIS A 39 11.31 1.41 50.26
C HIS A 39 11.94 2.40 49.21
N PRO A 40 11.47 3.67 49.06
CA PRO A 40 11.41 4.40 47.79
C PRO A 40 12.43 5.54 47.62
N ILE A 41 12.57 6.04 46.38
CA ILE A 41 13.12 7.38 46.08
C ILE A 41 12.11 8.17 45.24
N VAL A 42 11.87 9.39 45.70
CA VAL A 42 10.90 10.39 45.26
C VAL A 42 11.46 11.24 44.12
N VAL A 43 10.69 11.43 43.04
CA VAL A 43 10.65 12.70 42.26
C VAL A 43 9.22 12.94 41.75
N ARG A 44 8.75 14.18 41.96
CA ARG A 44 7.37 14.71 41.78
C ARG A 44 7.00 14.93 40.30
N PRO A 45 5.71 14.87 39.92
CA PRO A 45 5.17 15.66 38.82
C PRO A 45 4.56 16.99 39.32
N VAL A 46 4.72 18.02 38.51
CA VAL A 46 4.19 19.38 38.69
C VAL A 46 2.71 19.43 38.31
N ALA A 47 1.98 20.26 39.05
CA ALA A 47 0.53 20.39 39.09
C ALA A 47 -0.09 21.20 37.93
N THR A 48 -1.34 20.88 37.62
CA THR A 48 -2.34 21.79 37.03
C THR A 48 -3.53 21.91 38.01
N PRO A 49 -4.17 23.08 38.17
CA PRO A 49 -5.05 23.35 39.29
C PRO A 49 -6.51 22.91 39.05
N ALA A 50 -7.13 22.33 40.08
CA ALA A 50 -8.58 22.31 40.32
C ALA A 50 -9.02 23.68 40.90
N VAL A 51 -10.29 24.12 41.01
CA VAL A 51 -11.53 23.51 41.54
C VAL A 51 -12.69 24.44 41.07
N ASN A 52 -13.92 23.95 40.79
CA ASN A 52 -15.02 24.01 41.76
C ASN A 52 -16.18 23.06 41.42
N ALA A 53 -16.64 22.41 42.49
CA ALA A 53 -17.53 21.26 42.55
C ALA A 53 -19.03 21.63 42.62
N ARG A 54 -19.88 20.67 42.23
CA ARG A 54 -21.21 20.46 42.82
C ARG A 54 -21.63 18.98 42.69
N GLU A 55 -21.55 18.30 43.83
CA GLU A 55 -22.50 17.34 44.43
C GLU A 55 -23.23 16.29 43.56
N ALA A 56 -23.07 15.02 43.94
CA ALA A 56 -23.70 13.82 43.36
C ALA A 56 -24.78 13.24 44.30
N PRO A 57 -25.75 12.46 43.78
CA PRO A 57 -26.50 11.49 44.57
C PRO A 57 -26.13 10.03 44.22
N GLN A 58 -26.15 9.18 45.24
CA GLN A 58 -25.94 7.72 45.20
C GLN A 58 -27.27 6.92 45.18
N PRO A 59 -27.25 5.60 44.88
CA PRO A 59 -28.40 4.83 44.39
C PRO A 59 -29.19 4.12 45.50
N VAL A 60 -30.44 3.76 45.20
CA VAL A 60 -31.33 2.95 46.07
C VAL A 60 -31.55 1.53 45.51
N THR A 61 -31.48 0.57 46.42
CA THR A 61 -31.70 -0.88 46.28
C THR A 61 -33.19 -1.28 46.27
N PRO A 62 -33.58 -2.46 45.73
CA PRO A 62 -34.96 -2.96 45.76
C PRO A 62 -35.25 -3.90 46.94
N ALA A 63 -36.54 -4.07 47.27
CA ALA A 63 -37.05 -5.04 48.26
C ALA A 63 -38.15 -5.92 47.65
N SER A 64 -38.12 -7.21 48.02
CA SER A 64 -38.99 -8.32 47.61
C SER A 64 -40.34 -8.38 48.33
N SER A 65 -41.30 -9.09 47.71
CA SER A 65 -42.18 -10.06 48.40
C SER A 65 -43.00 -10.93 47.41
N ASP A 66 -42.74 -12.25 47.44
CA ASP A 66 -43.61 -13.46 47.43
C ASP A 66 -45.15 -13.26 47.48
N GLU A 67 -46.07 -14.11 46.98
CA GLU A 67 -46.15 -15.38 46.22
C GLU A 67 -47.68 -15.63 45.91
N PRO A 68 -48.23 -16.83 45.55
CA PRO A 68 -48.69 -17.26 44.22
C PRO A 68 -50.21 -17.53 44.07
N VAL A 69 -50.69 -17.90 42.86
CA VAL A 69 -51.65 -19.01 42.56
C VAL A 69 -51.67 -19.28 41.03
N THR A 70 -51.62 -20.56 40.63
CA THR A 70 -51.81 -21.16 39.28
C THR A 70 -53.17 -21.91 39.20
N PRO A 71 -53.51 -22.70 38.14
CA PRO A 71 -53.82 -22.34 36.75
C PRO A 71 -55.14 -23.00 36.23
N ALA A 72 -55.56 -22.75 34.98
CA ALA A 72 -56.38 -23.71 34.20
C ALA A 72 -56.38 -23.42 32.68
N SER A 73 -56.21 -24.51 31.91
CA SER A 73 -56.31 -24.75 30.46
C SER A 73 -57.70 -24.36 29.86
N SER A 74 -58.01 -24.35 28.55
CA SER A 74 -57.66 -25.26 27.44
C SER A 74 -58.19 -24.72 26.08
N ASP A 75 -57.67 -25.30 25.00
CA ASP A 75 -58.28 -25.62 23.68
C ASP A 75 -58.33 -24.60 22.51
N GLU A 76 -57.43 -24.90 21.55
CA GLU A 76 -57.48 -24.89 20.06
C GLU A 76 -58.86 -25.09 19.36
N PRO A 77 -58.95 -25.08 18.00
CA PRO A 77 -58.47 -24.13 16.99
C PRO A 77 -59.57 -23.85 15.92
N VAL A 78 -59.23 -23.25 14.76
CA VAL A 78 -59.76 -23.48 13.38
C VAL A 78 -59.78 -22.18 12.55
N THR A 79 -58.97 -22.19 11.48
CA THR A 79 -58.93 -21.31 10.29
C THR A 79 -59.94 -21.79 9.20
N PRO A 80 -59.98 -21.24 7.96
CA PRO A 80 -60.09 -19.86 7.45
C PRO A 80 -61.15 -19.72 6.31
N ALA A 81 -61.48 -18.50 5.86
CA ALA A 81 -61.93 -18.15 4.48
C ALA A 81 -62.26 -16.64 4.41
N SER A 82 -61.56 -15.83 3.61
CA SER A 82 -61.71 -15.58 2.17
C SER A 82 -62.80 -14.55 1.80
N SER A 83 -62.30 -13.42 1.28
CA SER A 83 -62.80 -12.61 0.15
C SER A 83 -64.13 -11.83 0.26
N GLY A 84 -64.02 -10.52 0.03
CA GLY A 84 -65.15 -9.67 -0.41
C GLY A 84 -65.00 -8.17 -0.13
N LYS A 85 -64.41 -7.41 -1.06
CA LYS A 85 -64.71 -5.96 -1.28
C LYS A 85 -66.06 -5.82 -2.03
N PRO A 86 -66.65 -4.62 -2.30
CA PRO A 86 -66.34 -3.24 -1.86
C PRO A 86 -67.59 -2.43 -1.38
N VAL A 87 -67.42 -1.29 -0.68
CA VAL A 87 -68.37 -0.16 -0.75
C VAL A 87 -67.64 1.18 -0.52
N ASP A 88 -67.99 2.17 -1.35
CA ASP A 88 -67.49 3.53 -1.44
C ASP A 88 -67.90 4.49 -0.29
N ALA A 89 -67.11 5.58 -0.22
CA ALA A 89 -67.45 6.95 0.20
C ALA A 89 -67.68 7.27 1.69
N ALA A 90 -66.77 8.08 2.25
CA ALA A 90 -67.04 9.46 2.72
C ALA A 90 -66.01 9.94 3.76
N ALA A 91 -65.80 11.27 3.74
CA ALA A 91 -65.28 12.14 4.79
C ALA A 91 -63.75 12.29 4.96
N SER A 92 -63.26 13.43 4.45
CA SER A 92 -62.10 14.17 4.99
C SER A 92 -62.34 14.60 6.44
N PRO A 93 -61.25 14.88 7.19
CA PRO A 93 -61.29 15.96 8.16
C PRO A 93 -60.13 16.97 7.97
N GLU A 94 -60.56 18.21 7.80
CA GLU A 94 -60.07 19.47 8.36
C GLU A 94 -58.68 19.57 9.03
N ALA A 95 -57.99 20.62 8.58
CA ALA A 95 -56.74 21.17 9.11
C ALA A 95 -57.01 22.41 9.99
N VAL A 96 -56.12 22.67 10.96
CA VAL A 96 -55.86 24.01 11.55
C VAL A 96 -54.39 24.05 12.07
N PRO A 97 -53.75 25.21 12.31
CA PRO A 97 -52.82 25.87 11.38
C PRO A 97 -51.39 26.06 11.95
N VAL A 98 -50.43 26.40 11.10
CA VAL A 98 -49.05 26.77 11.46
C VAL A 98 -48.80 28.22 10.99
N PRO A 99 -48.15 29.11 11.77
CA PRO A 99 -48.14 30.54 11.50
C PRO A 99 -47.14 30.97 10.41
N ASP A 100 -47.55 31.97 9.64
CA ASP A 100 -46.76 32.70 8.63
C ASP A 100 -45.55 33.43 9.24
N VAL A 101 -44.38 33.24 8.65
CA VAL A 101 -43.27 34.20 8.67
C VAL A 101 -42.77 34.38 7.24
N ALA A 102 -42.79 35.64 6.79
CA ALA A 102 -42.54 36.11 5.45
C ALA A 102 -41.11 35.81 4.92
N PRO A 103 -40.93 35.70 3.59
CA PRO A 103 -39.65 35.33 2.97
C PRO A 103 -38.67 36.51 2.90
N ALA A 104 -37.43 36.27 3.34
CA ALA A 104 -36.32 37.19 3.16
C ALA A 104 -35.76 37.14 1.73
N SER A 105 -35.48 38.33 1.19
CA SER A 105 -35.01 38.62 -0.17
C SER A 105 -33.65 38.01 -0.55
N PRO A 106 -33.35 37.82 -1.85
CA PRO A 106 -32.06 37.29 -2.31
C PRO A 106 -30.94 38.33 -2.22
N PRO A 107 -29.66 37.92 -2.05
CA PRO A 107 -28.54 38.85 -1.93
C PRO A 107 -28.11 39.45 -3.28
N ILE A 108 -27.87 40.75 -3.26
CA ILE A 108 -27.29 41.59 -4.33
C ILE A 108 -25.77 41.33 -4.42
N PRO A 109 -25.15 41.32 -5.63
CA PRO A 109 -23.72 41.08 -5.79
C PRO A 109 -22.90 42.28 -5.29
N VAL A 110 -21.87 42.01 -4.48
CA VAL A 110 -20.97 43.05 -3.96
C VAL A 110 -19.80 43.26 -4.91
N SER A 111 -19.67 44.49 -5.39
CA SER A 111 -18.57 45.02 -6.20
C SER A 111 -17.22 44.95 -5.47
N GLY A 112 -16.14 44.69 -6.22
CA GLY A 112 -14.76 44.70 -5.71
C GLY A 112 -14.22 46.11 -5.43
N PRO A 113 -13.10 46.23 -4.67
CA PRO A 113 -12.43 47.50 -4.43
C PRO A 113 -11.33 47.81 -5.47
N PRO A 114 -10.86 49.08 -5.56
CA PRO A 114 -10.39 49.68 -6.81
C PRO A 114 -8.88 49.59 -7.05
N VAL A 115 -8.54 49.70 -8.33
CA VAL A 115 -7.20 49.94 -8.88
C VAL A 115 -6.80 51.40 -8.65
N VAL A 116 -5.58 51.62 -8.14
CA VAL A 116 -4.87 52.91 -8.19
C VAL A 116 -3.78 52.80 -9.25
N GLY A 117 -3.87 53.65 -10.27
CA GLY A 117 -2.87 53.76 -11.33
C GLY A 117 -1.94 54.95 -11.13
N VAL A 118 -0.68 54.76 -11.55
CA VAL A 118 0.32 55.73 -12.03
C VAL A 118 1.35 54.85 -12.77
N GLY A 119 1.82 55.03 -14.00
CA GLY A 119 1.67 56.02 -15.07
C GLY A 119 2.78 55.66 -16.08
N GLU A 120 2.44 55.50 -17.37
CA GLU A 120 3.44 55.54 -18.46
C GLU A 120 3.76 57.02 -18.79
N PRO A 121 4.85 57.30 -19.54
CA PRO A 121 4.68 57.39 -21.00
C PRO A 121 5.90 57.02 -21.86
N GLY A 122 5.65 56.77 -23.15
CA GLY A 122 6.59 57.03 -24.25
C GLY A 122 6.59 55.92 -25.31
N ASP A 123 5.68 55.98 -26.30
CA ASP A 123 5.95 56.34 -27.72
C ASP A 123 6.57 55.17 -28.52
N ALA A 124 6.16 54.79 -29.74
CA ALA A 124 5.18 55.27 -30.71
C ALA A 124 4.90 54.14 -31.73
N ASP A 125 3.71 54.18 -32.31
CA ASP A 125 3.17 53.38 -33.44
C ASP A 125 3.74 53.89 -34.81
N PRO A 126 3.31 53.45 -36.02
CA PRO A 126 2.74 52.17 -36.52
C PRO A 126 3.36 51.71 -37.88
N THR A 127 2.94 50.55 -38.43
CA THR A 127 2.51 50.27 -39.84
C THR A 127 2.55 48.75 -40.12
N VAL A 128 1.44 48.00 -40.34
CA VAL A 128 0.53 47.87 -41.51
C VAL A 128 1.03 46.87 -42.59
N GLU A 129 0.22 45.81 -42.79
CA GLU A 129 0.01 44.95 -44.01
C GLU A 129 1.20 44.15 -44.58
N SER A 130 1.09 43.02 -45.29
CA SER A 130 0.09 41.97 -45.60
C SER A 130 0.80 40.98 -46.56
N ASP A 131 0.44 39.69 -46.51
CA ASP A 131 0.43 38.66 -47.57
C ASP A 131 1.51 38.62 -48.69
N HIS A 132 2.21 37.48 -48.83
CA HIS A 132 2.23 36.64 -50.05
C HIS A 132 3.25 35.48 -49.97
N GLU A 133 2.76 34.24 -50.04
CA GLU A 133 3.35 33.13 -50.81
C GLU A 133 3.09 33.40 -52.32
N PRO A 134 3.80 32.82 -53.34
CA PRO A 134 4.10 31.37 -53.42
C PRO A 134 5.38 30.91 -54.20
N ASP A 135 5.64 29.60 -54.06
CA ASP A 135 6.07 28.59 -55.05
C ASP A 135 7.33 28.66 -55.96
N HIS A 136 7.98 27.47 -55.98
CA HIS A 136 8.58 26.72 -57.09
C HIS A 136 10.06 26.91 -57.57
N ASP A 137 10.87 25.91 -57.21
CA ASP A 137 11.53 24.89 -58.07
C ASP A 137 13.00 25.05 -58.57
N ALA A 138 13.75 23.94 -58.33
CA ALA A 138 15.02 23.35 -58.85
C ALA A 138 16.13 24.25 -59.48
N THR A 139 17.45 24.00 -59.40
CA THR A 139 18.33 22.82 -59.23
C THR A 139 19.78 23.32 -59.11
N VAL A 140 20.73 22.52 -58.57
CA VAL A 140 22.06 22.14 -59.14
C VAL A 140 23.04 21.61 -58.06
N ASP A 141 23.39 20.32 -58.24
CA ASP A 141 24.60 19.52 -57.98
C ASP A 141 25.40 19.45 -56.65
N GLU A 142 25.71 18.17 -56.36
CA GLU A 142 26.50 17.52 -55.30
C GLU A 142 28.03 17.52 -55.61
N PRO A 143 28.93 17.05 -54.71
CA PRO A 143 29.27 15.61 -54.69
C PRO A 143 29.71 15.00 -53.33
N ALA A 144 29.88 13.67 -53.36
CA ALA A 144 29.89 12.65 -52.29
C ALA A 144 31.26 12.24 -51.66
N LEU A 145 31.14 11.37 -50.63
CA LEU A 145 32.11 10.65 -49.76
C LEU A 145 33.19 9.75 -50.42
N PRO A 146 34.18 9.23 -49.65
CA PRO A 146 34.27 7.78 -49.40
C PRO A 146 34.87 7.31 -48.01
N PRO A 147 34.97 5.98 -47.70
CA PRO A 147 35.00 5.37 -46.34
C PRO A 147 36.31 4.68 -45.85
N THR A 148 36.25 4.01 -44.68
CA THR A 148 37.24 3.22 -43.87
C THR A 148 37.86 1.95 -44.50
N PRO A 149 38.94 1.36 -43.89
CA PRO A 149 38.87 -0.03 -43.37
C PRO A 149 39.76 -0.39 -42.13
N GLU A 150 39.67 -1.67 -41.71
CA GLU A 150 40.03 -2.35 -40.44
C GLU A 150 41.46 -3.00 -40.31
N THR A 151 41.76 -3.44 -39.06
CA THR A 151 42.51 -4.64 -38.53
C THR A 151 44.05 -4.82 -38.44
N ASP A 152 44.41 -5.45 -37.31
CA ASP A 152 45.53 -6.37 -36.94
C ASP A 152 46.73 -5.92 -36.05
N GLU A 153 46.90 -6.71 -34.97
CA GLU A 153 47.98 -6.85 -33.95
C GLU A 153 49.14 -7.77 -34.51
N PRO A 154 50.25 -8.22 -33.83
CA PRO A 154 50.76 -8.00 -32.45
C PRO A 154 52.34 -7.97 -32.21
N VAL A 155 52.75 -7.81 -30.92
CA VAL A 155 54.01 -8.19 -30.14
C VAL A 155 55.44 -7.56 -30.40
N PRO A 156 56.49 -7.72 -29.51
CA PRO A 156 57.30 -6.64 -28.89
C PRO A 156 58.84 -6.72 -29.23
N PRO A 157 59.77 -5.97 -28.57
CA PRO A 157 60.55 -6.47 -27.40
C PRO A 157 60.98 -5.34 -26.40
N ALA A 158 61.14 -5.58 -25.09
CA ALA A 158 62.30 -6.09 -24.31
C ALA A 158 63.56 -5.17 -24.19
N ASP A 159 63.84 -4.82 -22.92
CA ASP A 159 65.11 -5.05 -22.20
C ASP A 159 66.04 -3.87 -21.80
N ALA A 160 66.61 -4.06 -20.60
CA ALA A 160 67.76 -3.46 -19.94
C ALA A 160 67.64 -1.99 -19.45
N GLY A 161 67.89 -1.64 -18.18
CA GLY A 161 68.65 -2.28 -17.11
C GLY A 161 69.82 -1.39 -16.69
N ARG A 162 69.87 -0.98 -15.40
CA ARG A 162 71.04 -0.60 -14.54
C ARG A 162 70.55 0.34 -13.43
N THR A 163 70.42 -0.07 -12.16
CA THR A 163 71.42 -0.40 -11.10
C THR A 163 72.34 0.75 -10.65
N ALA A 164 72.32 0.97 -9.33
CA ALA A 164 73.35 1.50 -8.40
C ALA A 164 72.87 2.77 -7.67
N ASP A 165 72.42 2.75 -6.40
CA ASP A 165 73.01 2.31 -5.11
C ASP A 165 73.60 3.50 -4.30
N ALA A 166 73.57 3.34 -2.98
CA ALA A 166 74.18 4.11 -1.89
C ALA A 166 73.41 5.30 -1.25
N THR A 167 72.70 4.94 -0.16
CA THR A 167 72.77 5.50 1.21
C THR A 167 73.17 6.97 1.44
N ASP A 168 72.31 7.72 2.15
CA ASP A 168 72.74 8.42 3.37
C ASP A 168 71.57 8.65 4.34
N THR A 169 71.87 8.54 5.64
CA THR A 169 70.92 8.65 6.75
C THR A 169 71.12 10.00 7.42
N ALA A 170 70.12 10.90 7.39
CA ALA A 170 70.10 12.02 8.33
C ALA A 170 68.67 12.48 8.63
N ARG A 171 68.37 12.44 9.93
CA ARG A 171 67.17 12.90 10.61
C ARG A 171 67.11 14.43 10.55
N SER A 172 66.00 15.01 10.11
CA SER A 172 65.57 16.35 10.54
C SER A 172 64.07 16.50 10.38
N GLU A 173 63.43 16.74 11.51
CA GLU A 173 62.06 17.20 11.64
C GLU A 173 61.91 18.52 10.88
N GLN A 174 60.99 18.58 9.93
CA GLN A 174 60.39 19.83 9.50
C GLN A 174 58.96 19.55 9.08
N ALA A 175 58.04 20.15 9.85
CA ALA A 175 56.64 20.25 9.57
C ALA A 175 56.42 20.78 8.15
N THR A 176 55.87 19.94 7.28
CA THR A 176 55.21 20.38 6.06
C THR A 176 53.73 20.13 6.26
N ALA A 177 53.02 21.25 6.42
CA ALA A 177 51.58 21.32 6.37
C ALA A 177 51.10 20.59 5.12
N THR A 178 50.57 19.38 5.30
CA THR A 178 49.64 18.79 4.35
C THR A 178 48.43 19.69 4.38
N GLY A 179 48.38 20.58 3.40
CA GLY A 179 47.20 21.36 3.06
C GLY A 179 46.03 20.40 3.05
N THR A 180 45.21 20.50 4.09
CA THR A 180 43.90 19.89 4.13
C THR A 180 43.15 20.57 3.00
N ASP A 181 43.08 19.90 1.85
CA ASP A 181 42.22 20.27 0.76
C ASP A 181 40.80 20.16 1.33
N THR A 182 40.32 21.25 1.93
CA THR A 182 38.97 21.41 2.43
C THR A 182 38.05 21.46 1.23
N ARG A 183 37.88 20.31 0.57
CA ARG A 183 36.70 20.06 -0.24
C ARG A 183 35.54 20.15 0.72
N THR A 184 34.69 21.15 0.53
CA THR A 184 33.40 21.28 1.19
C THR A 184 32.75 19.88 1.21
N PRO A 185 32.52 19.27 2.38
CA PRO A 185 32.01 17.90 2.40
C PRO A 185 30.65 17.88 1.70
N GLY A 186 30.52 17.10 0.62
CA GLY A 186 29.28 17.00 -0.19
C GLY A 186 28.06 16.61 0.64
N ASP A 187 26.84 16.89 0.18
CA ASP A 187 25.59 16.61 0.91
C ASP A 187 25.56 15.16 1.44
N PRO A 188 25.34 14.92 2.76
CA PRO A 188 25.43 13.57 3.33
C PRO A 188 24.46 12.57 2.69
N GLU A 189 23.33 13.03 2.16
CA GLU A 189 22.39 12.15 1.47
C GLU A 189 22.92 11.70 0.11
N GLN A 190 23.54 12.60 -0.65
CA GLN A 190 24.18 12.26 -1.93
C GLN A 190 25.36 11.32 -1.73
N MET A 191 26.16 11.55 -0.68
CA MET A 191 27.25 10.65 -0.31
C MET A 191 26.74 9.23 0.00
N LEU A 192 25.67 9.12 0.78
CA LEU A 192 25.07 7.83 1.09
C LEU A 192 24.47 7.15 -0.15
N ALA A 193 23.86 7.92 -1.06
CA ALA A 193 23.31 7.41 -2.31
C ALA A 193 24.39 6.89 -3.28
N ALA A 194 25.58 7.50 -3.26
CA ALA A 194 26.73 7.07 -4.06
C ALA A 194 27.51 5.90 -3.44
N TYR A 195 27.18 5.51 -2.21
CA TYR A 195 27.89 4.45 -1.51
C TYR A 195 27.64 3.09 -2.17
N ARG A 196 28.73 2.38 -2.52
CA ARG A 196 28.65 1.07 -3.19
C ARG A 196 28.61 -0.05 -2.17
N TRP A 197 27.45 -0.67 -2.05
CA TRP A 197 27.20 -1.80 -1.16
C TRP A 197 27.71 -3.10 -1.76
N ARG A 198 28.41 -3.91 -0.96
CA ARG A 198 28.77 -5.29 -1.31
C ARG A 198 28.06 -6.25 -0.37
N LEU A 199 27.56 -7.36 -0.89
CA LEU A 199 26.96 -8.41 -0.08
C LEU A 199 28.01 -9.44 0.31
N ASP A 200 27.98 -9.84 1.57
CA ASP A 200 28.63 -11.06 2.02
C ASP A 200 27.91 -12.27 1.39
N PRO A 201 28.63 -13.17 0.70
CA PRO A 201 28.02 -14.24 -0.08
C PRO A 201 27.36 -15.33 0.77
N GLU A 202 27.67 -15.42 2.06
CA GLU A 202 27.08 -16.43 2.95
C GLU A 202 25.88 -15.86 3.71
N THR A 203 26.02 -14.65 4.24
CA THR A 203 24.99 -14.04 5.10
C THR A 203 24.03 -13.14 4.34
N LEU A 204 24.32 -12.80 3.07
CA LEU A 204 23.59 -11.81 2.27
C LEU A 204 23.38 -10.47 3.00
N ARG A 205 24.38 -10.10 3.80
CA ARG A 205 24.45 -8.86 4.56
C ARG A 205 25.38 -7.87 3.87
N GLU A 206 25.06 -6.59 4.00
CA GLU A 206 25.93 -5.54 3.50
C GLU A 206 27.24 -5.52 4.29
N THR A 207 28.34 -5.49 3.55
CA THR A 207 29.71 -5.37 4.06
C THR A 207 30.19 -3.93 3.92
N VAL A 208 30.94 -3.47 4.92
CA VAL A 208 31.42 -2.09 5.03
C VAL A 208 32.94 -2.10 4.99
N GLY A 209 33.52 -1.32 4.07
CA GLY A 209 34.97 -1.15 3.99
C GLY A 209 35.52 -0.25 5.09
N ASP A 210 34.82 0.85 5.39
CA ASP A 210 35.19 1.83 6.42
C ASP A 210 33.98 2.20 7.31
N PRO A 211 33.84 1.57 8.49
CA PRO A 211 32.78 1.91 9.44
C PRO A 211 32.89 3.31 10.03
N ASP A 212 34.09 3.91 10.10
CA ASP A 212 34.29 5.25 10.67
C ASP A 212 33.77 6.34 9.73
N GLU A 213 33.92 6.16 8.43
CA GLU A 213 33.30 7.04 7.42
C GLU A 213 31.78 7.08 7.59
N LEU A 214 31.14 5.91 7.78
CA LEU A 214 29.70 5.82 8.00
C LEU A 214 29.27 6.46 9.34
N ARG A 215 30.08 6.32 10.41
CA ARG A 215 29.82 7.02 11.67
C ARG A 215 29.87 8.54 11.51
N ALA A 216 30.84 9.05 10.75
CA ALA A 216 30.94 10.47 10.43
C ALA A 216 29.71 10.93 9.61
N LEU A 217 29.30 10.13 8.63
CA LEU A 217 28.12 10.40 7.81
C LEU A 217 26.83 10.47 8.65
N ARG A 218 26.67 9.56 9.63
CA ARG A 218 25.57 9.58 10.61
C ARG A 218 25.53 10.88 11.41
N GLY A 219 26.70 11.38 11.82
CA GLY A 219 26.83 12.67 12.52
C GLY A 219 26.29 13.82 11.66
N ARG A 220 26.68 13.87 10.39
CA ARG A 220 26.21 14.90 9.43
C ARG A 220 24.71 14.82 9.15
N LEU A 221 24.14 13.61 9.06
CA LEU A 221 22.69 13.42 8.96
C LEU A 221 21.97 13.94 10.21
N THR A 222 22.56 13.76 11.39
CA THR A 222 22.00 14.25 12.67
C THR A 222 21.99 15.77 12.73
N GLU A 223 23.05 16.43 12.30
CA GLU A 223 23.11 17.89 12.19
C GLU A 223 22.03 18.43 11.24
N LYS A 224 21.89 17.82 10.06
CA LYS A 224 20.86 18.19 9.08
C LYS A 224 19.44 17.96 9.59
N LEU A 225 19.24 16.87 10.35
CA LEU A 225 17.95 16.57 10.97
C LEU A 225 17.57 17.60 12.04
N ALA A 226 18.54 18.07 12.84
CA ALA A 226 18.30 19.02 13.92
C ALA A 226 17.69 20.35 13.43
N VAL A 227 18.00 20.76 12.20
CA VAL A 227 17.47 21.99 11.58
C VAL A 227 16.23 21.75 10.71
N SER A 228 15.81 20.49 10.52
CA SER A 228 14.66 20.14 9.67
C SER A 228 13.33 20.21 10.44
N LEU A 229 12.38 20.99 9.91
CA LEU A 229 11.10 21.25 10.59
C LEU A 229 9.92 20.50 9.99
N ASP A 230 9.95 20.18 8.70
CA ASP A 230 8.84 19.52 8.01
C ASP A 230 8.90 17.99 8.12
N ASN A 231 7.72 17.36 8.15
CA ASN A 231 7.61 15.90 8.26
C ASN A 231 8.28 15.15 7.09
N ARG A 232 8.30 15.76 5.90
CA ARG A 232 8.88 15.14 4.69
C ARG A 232 10.39 14.98 4.82
N ALA A 233 11.09 16.03 5.24
CA ALA A 233 12.52 16.04 5.51
C ALA A 233 12.86 15.15 6.71
N ARG A 234 12.11 15.25 7.82
CA ARG A 234 12.32 14.41 9.01
C ARG A 234 12.21 12.93 8.70
N ALA A 235 11.14 12.50 8.03
CA ALA A 235 10.95 11.12 7.61
C ALA A 235 12.14 10.63 6.78
N ARG A 236 12.58 11.43 5.79
CA ARG A 236 13.69 11.07 4.90
C ARG A 236 15.02 10.94 5.66
N LEU A 237 15.37 11.93 6.48
CA LEU A 237 16.65 11.99 7.19
C LEU A 237 16.74 10.93 8.30
N LEU A 238 15.69 10.74 9.09
CA LEU A 238 15.62 9.66 10.07
C LEU A 238 15.75 8.29 9.40
N SER A 239 15.04 8.11 8.29
CA SER A 239 15.08 6.85 7.53
C SER A 239 16.47 6.56 6.96
N LEU A 240 17.20 7.57 6.47
CA LEU A 240 18.59 7.41 6.01
C LEU A 240 19.55 7.17 7.19
N ARG A 241 19.35 7.86 8.32
CA ARG A 241 20.16 7.67 9.53
C ARG A 241 20.00 6.26 10.09
N ALA A 242 18.78 5.70 10.05
CA ALA A 242 18.50 4.33 10.42
C ALA A 242 19.29 3.32 9.57
N VAL A 243 19.40 3.55 8.26
CA VAL A 243 20.23 2.70 7.37
C VAL A 243 21.69 2.73 7.80
N VAL A 244 22.24 3.91 8.06
CA VAL A 244 23.64 4.04 8.50
C VAL A 244 23.87 3.36 9.85
N SER A 245 22.99 3.58 10.83
CA SER A 245 23.06 2.92 12.14
C SER A 245 22.95 1.40 12.03
N ARG A 246 22.03 0.88 11.19
CA ARG A 246 21.86 -0.56 10.91
C ARG A 246 23.14 -1.20 10.41
N VAL A 247 23.79 -0.53 9.46
CA VAL A 247 25.00 -1.00 8.79
C VAL A 247 26.20 -1.00 9.73
N VAL A 248 26.35 0.03 10.57
CA VAL A 248 27.43 0.14 11.56
C VAL A 248 27.22 -0.81 12.76
N GLY A 249 26.01 -1.34 12.92
CA GLY A 249 25.66 -2.33 13.96
C GLY A 249 24.88 -1.77 15.16
N ASP A 250 24.53 -0.49 15.13
CA ASP A 250 23.79 0.20 16.20
C ASP A 250 22.27 -0.02 16.00
N LEU A 251 21.81 -1.26 16.21
CA LEU A 251 20.46 -1.70 15.84
C LEU A 251 19.33 -1.08 16.67
N ASP A 252 19.56 -0.73 17.93
CA ASP A 252 18.56 -0.06 18.78
C ASP A 252 18.29 1.36 18.30
N ASP A 253 19.35 2.12 17.99
CA ASP A 253 19.24 3.46 17.41
C ASP A 253 18.58 3.41 16.03
N ALA A 254 18.96 2.43 15.21
CA ALA A 254 18.36 2.22 13.90
C ALA A 254 16.85 1.92 14.00
N LEU A 255 16.43 1.14 15.00
CA LEU A 255 15.03 0.80 15.22
C LEU A 255 14.21 2.02 15.67
N ALA A 256 14.76 2.81 16.61
CA ALA A 256 14.13 4.03 17.08
C ALA A 256 13.94 5.05 15.94
N ASP A 257 14.99 5.27 15.14
CA ASP A 257 14.94 6.14 13.98
C ASP A 257 13.98 5.62 12.91
N GLY A 258 14.00 4.32 12.61
CA GLY A 258 13.13 3.70 11.62
C GLY A 258 11.65 3.81 11.96
N ARG A 259 11.28 3.57 13.23
CA ARG A 259 9.89 3.73 13.71
C ARG A 259 9.43 5.18 13.62
N LEU A 260 10.25 6.12 14.08
CA LEU A 260 9.93 7.55 14.02
C LEU A 260 9.83 8.04 12.56
N ALA A 261 10.72 7.56 11.68
CA ALA A 261 10.67 7.85 10.26
C ALA A 261 9.37 7.38 9.62
N LEU A 262 8.92 6.16 9.96
CA LEU A 262 7.65 5.63 9.47
C LEU A 262 6.47 6.49 9.94
N THR A 263 6.42 6.89 11.21
CA THR A 263 5.37 7.79 11.71
C THR A 263 5.30 9.10 10.94
N TYR A 264 6.46 9.74 10.70
CA TYR A 264 6.49 10.97 9.90
C TYR A 264 6.11 10.73 8.44
N ALA A 265 6.49 9.60 7.86
CA ALA A 265 6.14 9.23 6.49
C ALA A 265 4.63 9.02 6.32
N GLU A 266 4.01 8.27 7.24
CA GLU A 266 2.56 8.06 7.25
C GLU A 266 1.80 9.38 7.41
N ALA A 267 2.31 10.28 8.23
CA ALA A 267 1.75 11.62 8.38
C ALA A 267 1.83 12.48 7.10
N THR A 268 2.72 12.18 6.15
CA THR A 268 2.72 12.87 4.84
C THR A 268 1.65 12.31 3.90
N GLY A 269 1.18 11.09 4.14
CA GLY A 269 0.22 10.39 3.27
C GLY A 269 0.77 10.02 1.89
N GLU A 270 2.09 10.05 1.68
CA GLU A 270 2.71 9.79 0.37
C GLU A 270 3.17 8.33 0.25
N LEU A 271 2.61 7.59 -0.71
CA LEU A 271 2.84 6.16 -0.87
C LEU A 271 4.33 5.80 -0.95
N ARG A 272 5.10 6.46 -1.84
CA ARG A 272 6.54 6.18 -2.03
C ARG A 272 7.34 6.35 -0.74
N ARG A 273 7.04 7.38 0.06
CA ARG A 273 7.81 7.67 1.29
C ARG A 273 7.49 6.68 2.39
N THR A 274 6.22 6.37 2.58
CA THR A 274 5.79 5.36 3.54
C THR A 274 6.38 3.99 3.18
N ALA A 275 6.31 3.61 1.90
CA ALA A 275 6.91 2.41 1.37
C ALA A 275 8.43 2.31 1.66
N LEU A 276 9.20 3.37 1.39
CA LEU A 276 10.63 3.42 1.70
C LEU A 276 10.92 3.32 3.20
N ALA A 277 10.15 4.03 4.04
CA ALA A 277 10.33 4.00 5.49
C ALA A 277 10.02 2.59 6.05
N ARG A 278 8.96 1.93 5.57
CA ARG A 278 8.64 0.54 5.94
C ARG A 278 9.74 -0.43 5.52
N ALA A 279 10.21 -0.37 4.28
CA ALA A 279 11.25 -1.26 3.78
C ALA A 279 12.57 -1.14 4.57
N ARG A 280 12.99 0.09 4.89
CA ARG A 280 14.19 0.32 5.71
C ARG A 280 14.03 -0.14 7.14
N LEU A 281 12.86 0.09 7.75
CA LEU A 281 12.54 -0.44 9.07
C LEU A 281 12.52 -1.98 9.06
N ALA A 282 11.98 -2.60 8.01
CA ALA A 282 11.99 -4.04 7.82
C ALA A 282 13.41 -4.61 7.77
N GLU A 283 14.35 -3.94 7.08
CA GLU A 283 15.76 -4.33 7.10
C GLU A 283 16.40 -4.23 8.49
N VAL A 284 16.03 -3.23 9.30
CA VAL A 284 16.48 -3.16 10.70
C VAL A 284 15.97 -4.34 11.51
N LEU A 285 14.68 -4.67 11.38
CA LEU A 285 14.05 -5.79 12.09
C LEU A 285 14.62 -7.13 11.63
N ARG A 286 14.88 -7.30 10.33
CA ARG A 286 15.59 -8.46 9.77
C ARG A 286 16.95 -8.64 10.45
N ARG A 287 17.73 -7.55 10.59
CA ARG A 287 19.05 -7.58 11.24
C ARG A 287 18.98 -7.90 12.74
N ARG A 288 17.86 -7.61 13.41
CA ARG A 288 17.58 -8.00 14.80
C ARG A 288 17.08 -9.44 14.96
N GLY A 289 16.72 -10.11 13.87
CA GLY A 289 16.07 -11.43 13.89
C GLY A 289 14.57 -11.37 14.12
N GLU A 290 13.96 -10.19 14.09
CA GLU A 290 12.51 -9.97 14.25
C GLU A 290 11.79 -10.18 12.91
N HIS A 291 11.99 -11.36 12.32
CA HIS A 291 11.66 -11.64 10.93
C HIS A 291 10.17 -11.58 10.61
N ALA A 292 9.29 -12.00 11.52
CA ALA A 292 7.85 -11.96 11.29
C ALA A 292 7.32 -10.53 11.14
N GLU A 293 7.89 -9.55 11.85
CA GLU A 293 7.55 -8.14 11.66
C GLU A 293 8.19 -7.57 10.41
N ALA A 294 9.45 -7.95 10.11
CA ALA A 294 10.12 -7.55 8.88
C ALA A 294 9.35 -7.99 7.63
N ASP A 295 8.94 -9.26 7.55
CA ASP A 295 8.20 -9.82 6.41
C ASP A 295 6.86 -9.10 6.20
N ARG A 296 6.13 -8.81 7.29
CA ARG A 296 4.90 -8.00 7.24
C ARG A 296 5.14 -6.62 6.65
N LEU A 297 6.16 -5.92 7.13
CA LEU A 297 6.50 -4.59 6.61
C LEU A 297 6.95 -4.63 5.14
N PHE A 298 7.68 -5.65 4.69
CA PHE A 298 8.01 -5.80 3.27
C PHE A 298 6.76 -5.99 2.41
N VAL A 299 5.81 -6.81 2.86
CA VAL A 299 4.53 -7.02 2.17
C VAL A 299 3.68 -5.74 2.15
N GLU A 300 3.63 -4.99 3.24
CA GLU A 300 2.90 -3.71 3.32
C GLU A 300 3.58 -2.61 2.50
N ALA A 301 4.90 -2.66 2.36
CA ALA A 301 5.66 -1.68 1.59
C ALA A 301 5.47 -1.89 0.08
N ASN A 302 5.33 -3.14 -0.38
CA ASN A 302 5.30 -3.50 -1.80
C ASN A 302 3.91 -3.31 -2.45
N SER A 303 3.49 -2.05 -2.61
CA SER A 303 2.31 -1.70 -3.40
C SER A 303 2.57 -1.91 -4.89
N ALA A 304 1.55 -2.39 -5.59
CA ALA A 304 1.56 -2.55 -7.04
C ALA A 304 1.67 -1.22 -7.80
N GLU A 305 1.36 -0.09 -7.16
CA GLU A 305 1.35 1.25 -7.75
C GLU A 305 2.71 1.95 -7.70
N LEU A 306 3.69 1.36 -7.00
CA LEU A 306 5.04 1.88 -6.92
C LEU A 306 5.82 1.63 -8.23
N PRO A 307 6.84 2.45 -8.53
CA PRO A 307 7.70 2.21 -9.68
C PRO A 307 8.44 0.88 -9.57
N ASP A 308 8.66 0.22 -10.70
CA ASP A 308 9.27 -1.11 -10.76
C ASP A 308 10.65 -1.16 -10.11
N ARG A 309 11.41 -0.05 -10.14
CA ARG A 309 12.70 0.07 -9.44
C ARG A 309 12.59 -0.14 -7.94
N LEU A 310 11.55 0.42 -7.32
CA LEU A 310 11.35 0.27 -5.88
C LEU A 310 10.77 -1.11 -5.55
N ARG A 311 9.82 -1.60 -6.35
CA ARG A 311 9.22 -2.94 -6.17
C ARG A 311 10.24 -4.06 -6.34
N SER A 312 11.12 -3.95 -7.32
CA SER A 312 12.22 -4.89 -7.55
C SER A 312 13.16 -4.95 -6.34
N ALA A 313 13.56 -3.79 -5.81
CA ALA A 313 14.38 -3.73 -4.60
C ALA A 313 13.65 -4.33 -3.37
N MET A 314 12.35 -4.07 -3.20
CA MET A 314 11.57 -4.68 -2.11
C MET A 314 11.53 -6.20 -2.19
N HIS A 315 11.38 -6.76 -3.39
CA HIS A 315 11.46 -8.19 -3.61
C HIS A 315 12.87 -8.74 -3.32
N GLU A 316 13.93 -8.06 -3.76
CA GLU A 316 15.32 -8.42 -3.43
C GLU A 316 15.51 -8.54 -1.91
N HIS A 317 15.05 -7.54 -1.14
CA HIS A 317 15.17 -7.52 0.32
C HIS A 317 14.27 -8.55 1.03
N ALA A 318 13.02 -8.72 0.59
CA ALA A 318 12.13 -9.76 1.10
C ALA A 318 12.70 -11.17 0.86
N GLY A 319 13.34 -11.40 -0.30
CA GLY A 319 14.03 -12.65 -0.60
C GLY A 319 15.17 -12.94 0.37
N ARG A 320 15.97 -11.93 0.73
CA ARG A 320 17.02 -12.07 1.75
C ARG A 320 16.44 -12.33 3.15
N SER A 321 15.30 -11.74 3.51
CA SER A 321 14.60 -12.06 4.76
C SER A 321 14.14 -13.52 4.81
N CYS A 322 13.61 -14.04 3.70
CA CYS A 322 13.22 -15.45 3.59
C CYS A 322 14.43 -16.38 3.65
N TYR A 323 15.55 -15.99 3.02
CA TYR A 323 16.82 -16.71 3.09
C TYR A 323 17.32 -16.85 4.54
N ASP A 324 17.33 -15.76 5.32
CA ASP A 324 17.76 -15.79 6.72
C ASP A 324 17.00 -16.85 7.53
N GLN A 325 15.72 -17.04 7.22
CA GLN A 325 14.78 -17.95 7.89
C GLN A 325 14.78 -19.38 7.33
N GLY A 326 15.60 -19.69 6.31
CA GLY A 326 15.62 -21.00 5.66
C GLY A 326 14.41 -21.28 4.76
N ARG A 327 13.59 -20.26 4.44
CA ARG A 327 12.48 -20.39 3.47
C ARG A 327 13.00 -20.15 2.06
N LEU A 328 13.80 -21.08 1.57
CA LEU A 328 14.59 -20.91 0.36
C LEU A 328 13.72 -20.87 -0.91
N MET A 329 12.60 -21.60 -0.95
CA MET A 329 11.65 -21.53 -2.07
C MET A 329 11.00 -20.15 -2.18
N GLU A 330 10.54 -19.59 -1.07
CA GLU A 330 9.97 -18.22 -0.99
C GLU A 330 11.03 -17.17 -1.35
N ALA A 331 12.29 -17.39 -0.94
CA ALA A 331 13.41 -16.53 -1.33
C ALA A 331 13.62 -16.50 -2.85
N CYS A 332 13.65 -17.67 -3.50
CA CYS A 332 13.76 -17.79 -4.96
C CYS A 332 12.63 -17.06 -5.70
N GLU A 333 11.38 -17.22 -5.26
CA GLU A 333 10.22 -16.56 -5.86
C GLU A 333 10.37 -15.02 -5.80
N HIS A 334 10.81 -14.50 -4.66
CA HIS A 334 11.09 -13.07 -4.53
C HIS A 334 12.22 -12.60 -5.45
N PHE A 335 13.33 -13.34 -5.56
CA PHE A 335 14.41 -12.99 -6.47
C PHE A 335 13.99 -13.04 -7.95
N GLU A 336 13.20 -14.04 -8.34
CA GLU A 336 12.59 -14.12 -9.68
C GLU A 336 11.72 -12.88 -9.95
N ARG A 337 10.86 -12.51 -9.01
CA ARG A 337 10.00 -11.32 -9.14
C ARG A 337 10.79 -10.02 -9.26
N ALA A 338 11.91 -9.91 -8.55
CA ALA A 338 12.80 -8.76 -8.66
C ALA A 338 13.42 -8.66 -10.07
N LEU A 339 13.83 -9.79 -10.66
CA LEU A 339 14.35 -9.88 -12.03
C LEU A 339 13.27 -9.62 -13.09
N ASP A 340 12.07 -10.18 -12.93
CA ASP A 340 10.95 -9.93 -13.85
C ASP A 340 10.69 -8.43 -14.06
N LEU A 341 10.83 -7.66 -12.98
CA LEU A 341 10.60 -6.23 -13.00
C LEU A 341 11.71 -5.46 -13.71
N ARG A 342 12.99 -5.84 -13.55
CA ARG A 342 14.13 -4.97 -13.96
C ARG A 342 15.40 -5.66 -14.48
N ARG A 343 15.36 -6.95 -14.82
CA ARG A 343 16.56 -7.70 -15.27
C ARG A 343 17.28 -7.03 -16.45
N VAL A 344 16.54 -6.45 -17.40
CA VAL A 344 17.13 -5.81 -18.60
C VAL A 344 17.73 -4.44 -18.28
N ASP A 345 17.09 -3.69 -17.38
CA ASP A 345 17.44 -2.29 -17.11
C ASP A 345 18.44 -2.12 -15.96
N ASP A 346 18.79 -3.19 -15.24
CA ASP A 346 19.64 -3.15 -14.06
C ASP A 346 20.60 -4.35 -13.98
N PRO A 347 21.78 -4.26 -14.65
CA PRO A 347 22.80 -5.31 -14.58
C PRO A 347 23.34 -5.53 -13.16
N GLU A 348 23.44 -4.47 -12.35
CA GLU A 348 23.92 -4.57 -10.97
C GLU A 348 22.96 -5.38 -10.08
N LEU A 349 21.64 -5.18 -10.25
CA LEU A 349 20.61 -6.03 -9.64
C LEU A 349 20.80 -7.49 -10.02
N THR A 350 21.04 -7.76 -11.31
CA THR A 350 21.23 -9.13 -11.80
C THR A 350 22.41 -9.81 -11.12
N GLU A 351 23.54 -9.12 -10.95
CA GLU A 351 24.70 -9.66 -10.23
C GLU A 351 24.41 -9.87 -8.73
N ARG A 352 23.72 -8.95 -8.06
CA ARG A 352 23.35 -9.14 -6.63
C ARG A 352 22.40 -10.31 -6.42
N ILE A 353 21.44 -10.49 -7.32
CA ILE A 353 20.50 -11.62 -7.26
C ILE A 353 21.22 -12.93 -7.55
N LYS A 354 22.18 -12.95 -8.48
CA LYS A 354 23.02 -14.13 -8.73
C LYS A 354 23.76 -14.58 -7.46
N VAL A 355 24.42 -13.67 -6.75
CA VAL A 355 25.06 -13.97 -5.45
C VAL A 355 24.05 -14.54 -4.46
N SER A 356 22.83 -14.00 -4.43
CA SER A 356 21.77 -14.46 -3.53
C SER A 356 21.27 -15.87 -3.89
N LEU A 357 21.12 -16.18 -5.17
CA LEU A 357 20.72 -17.51 -5.65
C LEU A 357 21.81 -18.56 -5.45
N ASP A 358 23.09 -18.19 -5.60
CA ASP A 358 24.21 -19.08 -5.29
C ASP A 358 24.22 -19.44 -3.79
N ALA A 359 23.97 -18.46 -2.91
CA ALA A 359 23.84 -18.69 -1.47
C ALA A 359 22.64 -19.57 -1.11
N VAL A 360 21.49 -19.35 -1.77
CA VAL A 360 20.30 -20.20 -1.64
C VAL A 360 20.62 -21.64 -2.04
N HIS A 361 21.28 -21.84 -3.18
CA HIS A 361 21.63 -23.17 -3.66
C HIS A 361 22.57 -23.89 -2.68
N ALA A 362 23.62 -23.21 -2.22
CA ALA A 362 24.55 -23.77 -1.24
C ALA A 362 23.84 -24.21 0.05
N ARG A 363 22.93 -23.37 0.56
CA ARG A 363 22.14 -23.67 1.76
C ARG A 363 21.15 -24.81 1.54
N ALA A 364 20.47 -24.86 0.39
CA ALA A 364 19.55 -25.94 0.04
C ALA A 364 20.25 -27.30 -0.04
N VAL A 365 21.46 -27.34 -0.60
CA VAL A 365 22.30 -28.54 -0.64
C VAL A 365 22.70 -28.97 0.78
N ALA A 366 23.07 -28.03 1.65
CA ALA A 366 23.47 -28.32 3.02
C ALA A 366 22.30 -28.81 3.90
N GLU A 367 21.11 -28.24 3.74
CA GLU A 367 19.90 -28.58 4.52
C GLU A 367 19.08 -29.73 3.91
N GLY A 368 19.42 -30.19 2.70
CA GLY A 368 18.75 -31.30 2.03
C GLY A 368 17.41 -30.95 1.37
N GLY A 369 17.15 -29.67 1.09
CA GLY A 369 15.92 -29.20 0.44
C GLY A 369 15.76 -27.68 0.44
N PHE A 370 14.70 -27.19 -0.19
CA PHE A 370 14.39 -25.74 -0.30
C PHE A 370 13.49 -25.19 0.82
N GLY A 371 13.22 -25.99 1.85
CA GLY A 371 12.30 -25.61 2.92
C GLY A 371 10.81 -25.70 2.50
N PRO A 372 9.92 -25.00 3.20
CA PRO A 372 8.47 -25.06 2.98
C PRO A 372 8.04 -24.35 1.68
N TYR A 373 6.80 -24.59 1.28
CA TYR A 373 6.17 -23.84 0.19
C TYR A 373 6.06 -22.34 0.52
N PRO A 374 6.12 -21.45 -0.49
CA PRO A 374 5.96 -20.02 -0.29
C PRO A 374 4.62 -19.65 0.33
N ARG A 375 4.67 -18.70 1.27
CA ARG A 375 3.48 -18.18 1.95
C ARG A 375 2.75 -17.19 1.07
N SER A 376 1.43 -17.14 1.21
CA SER A 376 0.62 -16.11 0.53
C SER A 376 0.75 -14.73 1.19
N ARG A 377 0.41 -13.66 0.46
CA ARG A 377 0.36 -12.30 1.02
C ARG A 377 -0.49 -12.22 2.30
N GLU A 378 -1.65 -12.87 2.29
CA GLU A 378 -2.58 -12.89 3.41
C GLU A 378 -2.01 -13.62 4.62
N GLU A 379 -1.32 -14.74 4.38
CA GLU A 379 -0.66 -15.52 5.42
C GLU A 379 0.47 -14.74 6.10
N VAL A 380 1.25 -13.95 5.35
CA VAL A 380 2.28 -13.08 5.95
C VAL A 380 1.63 -12.01 6.83
N LEU A 381 0.52 -11.41 6.39
CA LEU A 381 -0.15 -10.33 7.12
C LEU A 381 -0.94 -10.80 8.35
N ARG A 382 -1.62 -11.94 8.27
CA ARG A 382 -2.48 -12.46 9.36
C ARG A 382 -1.85 -13.57 10.18
N GLY A 383 -0.80 -14.21 9.69
CA GLY A 383 -0.15 -15.37 10.32
C GLY A 383 -0.85 -16.71 10.06
N HIS A 384 -1.94 -16.74 9.29
CA HIS A 384 -2.63 -17.95 8.86
C HIS A 384 -3.30 -17.74 7.50
N ARG A 385 -3.58 -18.83 6.80
CA ARG A 385 -4.28 -18.84 5.52
C ARG A 385 -5.77 -19.11 5.74
N SER A 386 -6.62 -18.26 5.18
CA SER A 386 -8.06 -18.46 5.26
C SER A 386 -8.49 -19.70 4.44
N PRO A 387 -9.54 -20.43 4.85
CA PRO A 387 -10.06 -21.56 4.11
C PRO A 387 -10.40 -21.20 2.65
N ALA A 388 -10.07 -22.05 1.69
CA ALA A 388 -10.35 -21.80 0.28
C ALA A 388 -11.72 -22.38 -0.12
N PRO A 389 -12.51 -21.68 -0.94
CA PRO A 389 -13.78 -22.21 -1.44
C PRO A 389 -13.51 -23.45 -2.30
N THR A 390 -14.17 -24.55 -1.96
CA THR A 390 -14.07 -25.83 -2.67
C THR A 390 -15.45 -26.33 -3.05
N ARG A 391 -15.54 -27.06 -4.17
CA ARG A 391 -16.81 -27.50 -4.74
C ARG A 391 -16.91 -29.01 -4.74
N ASP A 392 -18.03 -29.53 -4.25
CA ASP A 392 -18.31 -30.96 -4.29
C ASP A 392 -18.51 -31.41 -5.74
N SER A 393 -17.91 -32.56 -6.08
CA SER A 393 -18.06 -33.19 -7.39
C SER A 393 -19.47 -33.74 -7.62
N GLY A 394 -20.26 -33.99 -6.55
CA GLY A 394 -21.62 -34.51 -6.64
C GLY A 394 -22.69 -33.43 -6.84
N PRO A 395 -23.41 -33.00 -5.78
CA PRO A 395 -24.49 -32.00 -5.84
C PRO A 395 -24.04 -30.61 -6.33
N GLY A 396 -22.75 -30.38 -6.56
CA GLY A 396 -22.21 -29.11 -7.05
C GLY A 396 -22.29 -27.96 -6.05
N ARG A 397 -22.43 -28.28 -4.75
CA ARG A 397 -22.44 -27.32 -3.64
C ARG A 397 -21.02 -26.90 -3.24
N TRP A 398 -20.91 -25.72 -2.64
CA TRP A 398 -19.69 -25.15 -2.12
C TRP A 398 -19.55 -25.38 -0.62
N GLY A 399 -18.31 -25.61 -0.22
CA GLY A 399 -17.80 -25.62 1.15
C GLY A 399 -16.45 -24.91 1.18
N TYR A 400 -15.72 -25.05 2.28
CA TYR A 400 -14.36 -24.51 2.38
C TYR A 400 -13.39 -25.53 2.95
N ALA A 401 -12.20 -25.58 2.38
CA ALA A 401 -11.11 -26.46 2.81
C ALA A 401 -9.92 -25.65 3.33
N ASP A 402 -9.17 -26.24 4.25
CA ASP A 402 -7.92 -25.67 4.75
C ASP A 402 -6.77 -25.83 3.75
N VAL A 403 -5.55 -25.53 4.22
CA VAL A 403 -4.33 -25.62 3.43
C VAL A 403 -3.95 -27.04 3.03
N ASP A 404 -4.40 -28.04 3.80
CA ASP A 404 -4.16 -29.46 3.54
C ASP A 404 -5.23 -30.04 2.58
N GLY A 405 -6.25 -29.23 2.24
CA GLY A 405 -7.38 -29.64 1.41
C GLY A 405 -8.47 -30.36 2.20
N GLU A 406 -8.34 -30.41 3.53
CA GLU A 406 -9.36 -30.99 4.40
C GLU A 406 -10.53 -30.03 4.55
N LEU A 407 -11.74 -30.57 4.50
CA LEU A 407 -12.96 -29.77 4.55
C LEU A 407 -13.17 -29.21 5.96
N VAL A 408 -13.12 -27.89 6.12
CA VAL A 408 -13.36 -27.18 7.38
C VAL A 408 -14.82 -26.72 7.47
N ILE A 409 -15.42 -26.37 6.32
CA ILE A 409 -16.82 -25.98 6.23
C ILE A 409 -17.51 -26.86 5.19
N ASP A 410 -18.52 -27.60 5.65
CA ASP A 410 -19.26 -28.56 4.83
C ASP A 410 -19.85 -27.98 3.54
N TYR A 411 -20.06 -28.85 2.54
CA TYR A 411 -20.69 -28.53 1.25
C TYR A 411 -22.19 -28.20 1.40
N ARG A 412 -22.49 -27.02 1.94
CA ARG A 412 -23.86 -26.56 2.24
C ARG A 412 -24.33 -25.37 1.42
N TYR A 413 -23.44 -24.72 0.67
CA TYR A 413 -23.78 -23.49 -0.04
C TYR A 413 -24.01 -23.71 -1.53
N ALA A 414 -24.94 -22.96 -2.12
CA ALA A 414 -25.13 -22.90 -3.55
C ALA A 414 -24.11 -21.98 -4.23
N GLU A 415 -23.70 -20.90 -3.54
CA GLU A 415 -22.63 -19.99 -3.97
C GLU A 415 -21.77 -19.60 -2.76
N ALA A 416 -20.48 -19.37 -3.01
CA ALA A 416 -19.49 -19.01 -1.99
C ALA A 416 -18.44 -18.06 -2.60
N GLN A 417 -18.17 -16.94 -1.93
CA GLN A 417 -17.05 -16.07 -2.26
C GLN A 417 -15.80 -16.48 -1.46
N PRO A 418 -14.58 -16.20 -1.95
CA PRO A 418 -13.37 -16.36 -1.15
C PRO A 418 -13.44 -15.56 0.16
N PHE A 419 -12.78 -16.05 1.20
CA PHE A 419 -12.57 -15.26 2.42
C PHE A 419 -11.78 -13.99 2.10
N CYS A 420 -12.24 -12.86 2.62
CA CYS A 420 -11.60 -11.57 2.57
C CYS A 420 -11.70 -10.95 3.98
N GLU A 421 -10.58 -10.55 4.56
CA GLU A 421 -10.53 -9.95 5.91
C GLU A 421 -11.15 -10.85 7.00
N GLY A 422 -11.00 -12.17 6.86
CA GLY A 422 -11.47 -13.17 7.83
C GLY A 422 -12.96 -13.51 7.74
N VAL A 423 -13.66 -12.97 6.74
CA VAL A 423 -15.09 -13.24 6.52
C VAL A 423 -15.39 -13.58 5.06
N ALA A 424 -16.48 -14.30 4.80
CA ALA A 424 -16.89 -14.66 3.45
C ALA A 424 -18.41 -14.55 3.26
N TRP A 425 -18.81 -14.09 2.07
CA TRP A 425 -20.21 -14.12 1.65
C TRP A 425 -20.56 -15.48 1.05
N VAL A 426 -21.64 -16.07 1.54
CA VAL A 426 -22.17 -17.35 1.04
C VAL A 426 -23.67 -17.27 0.82
N ARG A 427 -24.21 -18.14 -0.04
CA ARG A 427 -25.64 -18.25 -0.28
C ARG A 427 -26.07 -19.69 -0.16
N ARG A 428 -27.07 -19.97 0.70
CA ARG A 428 -27.66 -21.30 0.79
C ARG A 428 -28.62 -21.58 -0.38
N PRO A 429 -28.85 -22.86 -0.74
CA PRO A 429 -29.76 -23.23 -1.84
C PRO A 429 -31.22 -22.81 -1.61
N ASP A 430 -31.65 -22.72 -0.35
CA ASP A 430 -33.02 -22.42 0.07
C ASP A 430 -33.28 -20.92 0.29
N THR A 431 -32.24 -20.09 0.19
CA THR A 431 -32.32 -18.64 0.46
C THR A 431 -31.94 -17.81 -0.76
N ILE A 432 -32.67 -16.72 -0.99
CA ILE A 432 -32.32 -15.73 -2.01
C ILE A 432 -31.18 -14.82 -1.52
N GLY A 433 -31.13 -14.57 -0.21
CA GLY A 433 -30.16 -13.65 0.39
C GLY A 433 -28.78 -14.26 0.66
N TRP A 434 -27.75 -13.45 0.49
CA TRP A 434 -26.39 -13.70 0.95
C TRP A 434 -26.30 -13.55 2.46
N GLU A 435 -25.52 -14.44 3.08
CA GLU A 435 -25.17 -14.42 4.49
C GLU A 435 -23.64 -14.28 4.65
N LEU A 436 -23.21 -13.69 5.77
CA LEU A 436 -21.79 -13.53 6.09
C LEU A 436 -21.38 -14.60 7.09
N ILE A 437 -20.25 -15.27 6.84
CA ILE A 437 -19.68 -16.27 7.75
C ILE A 437 -18.25 -15.90 8.15
N ASP A 438 -17.84 -16.36 9.33
CA ASP A 438 -16.43 -16.38 9.75
C ASP A 438 -15.69 -17.63 9.23
N GLU A 439 -14.38 -17.71 9.49
CA GLU A 439 -13.54 -18.84 9.08
C GLU A 439 -13.91 -20.18 9.74
N ALA A 440 -14.67 -20.17 10.85
CA ALA A 440 -15.22 -21.36 11.49
C ALA A 440 -16.56 -21.79 10.87
N GLY A 441 -17.10 -21.01 9.92
CA GLY A 441 -18.40 -21.22 9.32
C GLY A 441 -19.57 -20.80 10.21
N THR A 442 -19.32 -19.99 11.24
CA THR A 442 -20.37 -19.36 12.05
C THR A 442 -21.00 -18.24 11.23
N THR A 443 -22.33 -18.22 11.13
CA THR A 443 -23.04 -17.10 10.50
C THR A 443 -22.93 -15.86 11.37
N LEU A 444 -22.28 -14.82 10.86
CA LEU A 444 -22.19 -13.49 11.46
C LEU A 444 -23.41 -12.63 11.09
N ILE A 445 -23.82 -12.69 9.81
CA ILE A 445 -24.98 -11.94 9.30
C ILE A 445 -25.91 -12.91 8.60
N ALA A 446 -27.16 -12.97 9.07
CA ALA A 446 -28.21 -13.80 8.49
C ALA A 446 -28.54 -13.39 7.03
N PRO A 447 -29.09 -14.31 6.21
CA PRO A 447 -29.38 -14.04 4.80
C PRO A 447 -30.40 -12.91 4.63
N ALA A 448 -29.93 -11.71 4.27
CA ALA A 448 -30.75 -10.49 4.20
C ALA A 448 -30.55 -9.67 2.91
N TYR A 449 -29.47 -9.92 2.17
CA TYR A 449 -29.05 -9.09 1.04
C TYR A 449 -29.09 -9.86 -0.27
N VAL A 450 -29.64 -9.26 -1.33
CA VAL A 450 -29.75 -9.91 -2.65
C VAL A 450 -28.44 -9.80 -3.43
N ALA A 451 -27.65 -8.75 -3.19
CA ALA A 451 -26.34 -8.57 -3.76
C ALA A 451 -25.34 -8.04 -2.72
N VAL A 452 -24.09 -8.49 -2.85
CA VAL A 452 -23.01 -8.18 -1.92
C VAL A 452 -21.70 -8.02 -2.68
N ARG A 453 -20.78 -7.24 -2.12
CA ARG A 453 -19.37 -7.17 -2.53
C ARG A 453 -18.48 -7.62 -1.36
N ALA A 454 -17.30 -8.14 -1.69
CA ALA A 454 -16.31 -8.55 -0.71
C ALA A 454 -15.95 -7.39 0.24
N PHE A 455 -15.56 -7.75 1.47
CA PHE A 455 -15.00 -6.82 2.43
C PHE A 455 -13.68 -6.24 1.91
N SER A 456 -13.50 -4.94 2.15
CA SER A 456 -12.31 -4.17 1.79
C SER A 456 -12.17 -3.02 2.79
N ASP A 457 -11.02 -2.87 3.42
CA ASP A 457 -10.77 -1.89 4.49
C ASP A 457 -11.79 -1.98 5.65
N GLY A 458 -12.23 -3.19 5.98
CA GLY A 458 -13.16 -3.48 7.06
C GLY A 458 -14.64 -3.23 6.74
N LEU A 459 -14.99 -2.90 5.49
CA LEU A 459 -16.36 -2.60 5.07
C LEU A 459 -16.76 -3.38 3.82
N ALA A 460 -18.04 -3.71 3.70
CA ALA A 460 -18.62 -4.33 2.52
C ALA A 460 -19.80 -3.52 1.97
N TRP A 461 -20.02 -3.61 0.65
CA TRP A 461 -21.22 -3.05 0.02
C TRP A 461 -22.29 -4.12 -0.13
N VAL A 462 -23.51 -3.82 0.29
CA VAL A 462 -24.66 -4.71 0.19
C VAL A 462 -25.87 -4.00 -0.40
N SER A 463 -26.79 -4.78 -0.96
CA SER A 463 -28.01 -4.32 -1.63
C SER A 463 -29.16 -5.29 -1.31
N ARG A 464 -30.36 -4.74 -1.11
CA ARG A 464 -31.58 -5.51 -0.81
C ARG A 464 -32.44 -5.77 -2.05
N GLY A 465 -31.99 -5.33 -3.23
CA GLY A 465 -32.66 -5.59 -4.50
C GLY A 465 -33.54 -4.44 -5.00
N GLY A 466 -33.25 -3.21 -4.59
CA GLY A 466 -33.85 -1.99 -5.16
C GLY A 466 -32.93 -1.29 -6.17
N ASP A 467 -33.49 -0.42 -7.01
CA ASP A 467 -32.67 0.49 -7.82
C ASP A 467 -31.98 1.49 -6.90
N ALA A 468 -30.66 1.64 -7.07
CA ALA A 468 -29.85 2.57 -6.29
C ALA A 468 -29.90 2.37 -4.77
N ASP A 469 -29.65 1.15 -4.31
CA ASP A 469 -29.80 0.75 -2.91
C ASP A 469 -28.50 0.31 -2.23
N TRP A 470 -27.34 0.49 -2.87
CA TRP A 470 -26.06 0.09 -2.27
C TRP A 470 -25.83 0.83 -0.95
N THR A 471 -25.53 0.06 0.09
CA THR A 471 -25.27 0.54 1.45
C THR A 471 -24.02 -0.15 1.99
N ALA A 472 -23.17 0.60 2.69
CA ALA A 472 -21.96 0.05 3.30
C ALA A 472 -22.27 -0.52 4.69
N ILE A 473 -21.68 -1.66 5.03
CA ILE A 473 -21.87 -2.32 6.32
C ILE A 473 -20.53 -2.74 6.94
N GLU A 474 -20.51 -2.79 8.27
CA GLU A 474 -19.46 -3.42 9.06
C GLU A 474 -19.68 -4.95 9.20
N PRO A 475 -18.67 -5.73 9.62
CA PRO A 475 -18.79 -7.19 9.76
C PRO A 475 -19.84 -7.66 10.76
N ASP A 476 -20.24 -6.80 11.70
CA ASP A 476 -21.31 -7.05 12.68
C ASP A 476 -22.71 -6.79 12.11
N GLY A 477 -22.82 -6.33 10.86
CA GLY A 477 -24.07 -5.99 10.19
C GLY A 477 -24.54 -4.56 10.42
N THR A 478 -23.77 -3.72 11.11
CA THR A 478 -24.08 -2.30 11.28
C THR A 478 -24.03 -1.59 9.93
N GLU A 479 -25.16 -0.99 9.53
CA GLU A 479 -25.24 -0.19 8.31
C GLU A 479 -24.74 1.23 8.55
N LEU A 480 -23.91 1.74 7.63
CA LEU A 480 -23.52 3.13 7.65
C LEU A 480 -24.68 4.02 7.18
N ALA A 481 -24.86 5.16 7.85
CA ALA A 481 -26.01 6.05 7.67
C ALA A 481 -26.17 6.64 6.25
N SER A 482 -25.13 6.55 5.42
CA SER A 482 -25.18 6.95 4.02
C SER A 482 -25.32 5.72 3.13
N GLY A 483 -26.54 5.48 2.65
CA GLY A 483 -26.86 4.49 1.64
C GLY A 483 -27.55 5.12 0.43
N GLY A 484 -28.13 4.27 -0.40
CA GLY A 484 -28.92 4.69 -1.56
C GLY A 484 -28.07 5.12 -2.75
N PHE A 485 -26.99 4.39 -3.01
CA PHE A 485 -26.10 4.65 -4.13
C PHE A 485 -26.46 3.75 -5.33
N GLU A 486 -26.38 4.32 -6.53
CA GLU A 486 -26.58 3.62 -7.81
C GLU A 486 -25.39 2.72 -8.13
N GLU A 487 -24.18 3.25 -7.93
CA GLU A 487 -22.93 2.55 -8.15
C GLU A 487 -21.96 2.87 -7.01
N VAL A 488 -21.16 1.87 -6.67
CA VAL A 488 -20.15 1.95 -5.61
C VAL A 488 -18.87 1.30 -6.10
N ARG A 489 -17.72 1.77 -5.61
CA ARG A 489 -16.40 1.14 -5.76
C ARG A 489 -15.95 0.60 -4.40
N SER A 490 -15.03 -0.36 -4.39
CA SER A 490 -14.51 -0.92 -3.13
C SER A 490 -13.85 0.17 -2.27
N PHE A 491 -13.90 0.01 -0.95
CA PHE A 491 -13.18 0.89 -0.04
C PHE A 491 -11.66 0.67 -0.19
N ARG A 492 -10.91 1.77 -0.26
CA ARG A 492 -9.45 1.75 -0.33
C ARG A 492 -8.86 2.97 0.34
N GLY A 493 -7.92 2.78 1.26
CA GLY A 493 -7.41 3.86 2.11
C GLY A 493 -8.49 4.53 2.97
N GLY A 494 -9.55 3.79 3.33
CA GLY A 494 -10.66 4.26 4.16
C GLY A 494 -11.71 5.13 3.43
N VAL A 495 -11.68 5.17 2.09
CA VAL A 495 -12.64 5.90 1.26
C VAL A 495 -13.14 5.07 0.10
N ALA A 496 -14.35 5.34 -0.38
CA ALA A 496 -14.95 4.67 -1.53
C ALA A 496 -15.65 5.66 -2.45
N ALA A 497 -15.47 5.49 -3.76
CA ALA A 497 -16.18 6.28 -4.75
C ALA A 497 -17.62 5.75 -4.92
N VAL A 498 -18.57 6.68 -4.98
CA VAL A 498 -20.01 6.37 -5.03
C VAL A 498 -20.72 7.27 -6.04
N ARG A 499 -21.78 6.75 -6.65
CA ARG A 499 -22.64 7.50 -7.59
C ARG A 499 -24.07 7.56 -7.07
N ARG A 500 -24.67 8.76 -7.12
CA ARG A 500 -26.09 8.98 -6.83
C ARG A 500 -26.60 10.18 -7.61
N GLY A 501 -27.79 10.05 -8.21
CA GLY A 501 -28.35 11.04 -9.10
C GLY A 501 -27.51 11.27 -10.36
N GLY A 502 -26.86 10.21 -10.86
CA GLY A 502 -25.96 10.28 -12.02
C GLY A 502 -24.63 11.01 -11.79
N ALA A 503 -24.37 11.53 -10.59
CA ALA A 503 -23.12 12.22 -10.24
C ALA A 503 -22.25 11.40 -9.29
N TRP A 504 -20.95 11.39 -9.55
CA TRP A 504 -19.93 10.75 -8.73
C TRP A 504 -19.43 11.66 -7.61
N GLY A 505 -19.11 11.03 -6.49
CA GLY A 505 -18.47 11.57 -5.30
C GLY A 505 -17.79 10.44 -4.52
N ALA A 506 -17.53 10.65 -3.23
CA ALA A 506 -16.89 9.66 -2.38
C ALA A 506 -17.33 9.79 -0.93
N VAL A 507 -17.36 8.66 -0.24
CA VAL A 507 -17.65 8.55 1.20
C VAL A 507 -16.45 8.03 1.97
N ASP A 508 -16.32 8.44 3.22
CA ASP A 508 -15.38 7.84 4.17
C ASP A 508 -15.97 6.58 4.84
N ARG A 509 -15.15 5.94 5.69
CA ARG A 509 -15.54 4.77 6.49
C ARG A 509 -16.72 4.98 7.47
N HIS A 510 -17.16 6.22 7.68
CA HIS A 510 -18.32 6.55 8.52
C HIS A 510 -19.54 6.90 7.66
N GLY A 511 -19.45 6.70 6.33
CA GLY A 511 -20.47 7.06 5.37
C GLY A 511 -20.53 8.57 5.06
N ARG A 512 -19.65 9.41 5.60
CA ARG A 512 -19.71 10.86 5.34
C ARG A 512 -19.21 11.16 3.94
N LEU A 513 -19.95 11.98 3.18
CA LEU A 513 -19.50 12.46 1.88
C LEU A 513 -18.27 13.36 2.05
N VAL A 514 -17.10 12.85 1.66
CA VAL A 514 -15.82 13.58 1.65
C VAL A 514 -15.57 14.24 0.29
N VAL A 515 -16.00 13.60 -0.80
CA VAL A 515 -16.01 14.21 -2.13
C VAL A 515 -17.48 14.46 -2.53
N PRO A 516 -17.88 15.71 -2.81
CA PRO A 516 -19.26 16.03 -3.22
C PRO A 516 -19.69 15.29 -4.49
N LEU A 517 -20.97 14.88 -4.55
CA LEU A 517 -21.61 14.25 -5.71
C LEU A 517 -21.83 15.27 -6.83
N ARG A 518 -20.80 15.55 -7.62
CA ARG A 518 -20.85 16.56 -8.71
C ARG A 518 -20.03 16.21 -9.95
N TYR A 519 -19.29 15.11 -9.91
CA TYR A 519 -18.40 14.72 -11.00
C TYR A 519 -19.13 13.79 -11.97
N GLN A 520 -18.82 13.92 -13.26
CA GLN A 520 -19.42 13.10 -14.31
C GLN A 520 -18.71 11.75 -14.42
N GLY A 521 -17.43 11.71 -14.03
CA GLY A 521 -16.59 10.51 -14.06
C GLY A 521 -15.68 10.42 -12.85
N PHE A 522 -15.40 9.18 -12.45
CA PHE A 522 -14.49 8.82 -11.37
C PHE A 522 -13.63 7.64 -11.85
N ARG A 523 -12.65 7.95 -12.71
CA ARG A 523 -11.83 6.93 -13.38
C ARG A 523 -10.36 7.24 -13.23
N THR A 524 -9.74 6.55 -12.29
CA THR A 524 -8.32 6.69 -12.00
C THR A 524 -7.49 5.81 -12.93
N VAL A 525 -6.42 6.38 -13.47
CA VAL A 525 -5.45 5.68 -14.33
C VAL A 525 -4.06 6.02 -13.84
N LEU A 526 -3.24 4.99 -13.63
CA LEU A 526 -1.84 5.14 -13.27
C LEU A 526 -1.01 5.49 -14.50
N ALA A 527 0.19 6.01 -14.30
CA ALA A 527 1.04 6.47 -15.40
C ALA A 527 1.45 5.36 -16.39
N ASP A 528 1.53 4.11 -15.92
CA ASP A 528 1.76 2.93 -16.76
C ASP A 528 0.52 2.54 -17.61
N GLY A 529 -0.62 3.18 -17.38
CA GLY A 529 -1.88 2.94 -18.07
C GLY A 529 -2.82 1.96 -17.38
N ARG A 530 -2.43 1.36 -16.24
CA ARG A 530 -3.31 0.49 -15.48
C ARG A 530 -4.46 1.30 -14.88
N PRO A 531 -5.72 0.87 -15.07
CA PRO A 531 -6.85 1.49 -14.40
C PRO A 531 -6.87 1.11 -12.92
N VAL A 532 -7.32 2.04 -12.08
CA VAL A 532 -7.61 1.81 -10.67
C VAL A 532 -9.08 2.10 -10.43
N ASP A 533 -9.77 1.15 -9.80
CA ASP A 533 -11.19 1.31 -9.49
C ASP A 533 -11.36 2.19 -8.24
N GLY A 534 -11.74 3.45 -8.44
CA GLY A 534 -11.85 4.42 -7.35
C GLY A 534 -10.52 5.10 -7.00
N PHE A 535 -10.06 4.95 -5.75
CA PHE A 535 -8.87 5.61 -5.24
C PHE A 535 -7.61 4.73 -5.38
N THR A 536 -6.45 5.37 -5.51
CA THR A 536 -5.12 4.74 -5.38
C THR A 536 -4.83 4.31 -3.95
N ASP A 537 -3.77 3.54 -3.72
CA ASP A 537 -3.29 3.18 -2.36
C ASP A 537 -2.88 4.44 -1.55
N GLU A 538 -2.51 5.52 -2.24
CA GLU A 538 -2.24 6.82 -1.63
C GLU A 538 -3.50 7.60 -1.22
N GLY A 539 -4.67 7.15 -1.68
CA GLY A 539 -5.93 7.85 -1.50
C GLY A 539 -6.09 9.02 -2.47
N LEU A 540 -5.68 8.86 -3.73
CA LEU A 540 -5.94 9.82 -4.79
C LEU A 540 -6.92 9.27 -5.82
N ALA A 541 -7.68 10.16 -6.44
CA ALA A 541 -8.55 9.79 -7.54
C ALA A 541 -8.57 10.83 -8.66
N VAL A 542 -8.75 10.36 -9.89
CA VAL A 542 -9.01 11.22 -11.03
C VAL A 542 -10.51 11.42 -11.18
N VAL A 543 -10.92 12.69 -11.18
CA VAL A 543 -12.32 13.10 -11.33
C VAL A 543 -12.52 13.85 -12.64
N GLU A 544 -13.70 13.71 -13.22
CA GLU A 544 -14.07 14.36 -14.48
C GLU A 544 -15.21 15.36 -14.26
N ALA A 545 -15.02 16.58 -14.76
CA ALA A 545 -16.05 17.62 -14.82
C ALA A 545 -15.90 18.42 -16.10
N GLY A 546 -16.99 18.55 -16.87
CA GLY A 546 -17.00 19.28 -18.13
C GLY A 546 -16.11 18.67 -19.21
N GLY A 547 -15.94 17.33 -19.20
CA GLY A 547 -15.02 16.63 -20.11
C GLY A 547 -13.52 16.84 -19.81
N LEU A 548 -13.19 17.54 -18.73
CA LEU A 548 -11.83 17.75 -18.25
C LEU A 548 -11.59 16.98 -16.96
N ARG A 549 -10.34 16.56 -16.75
CA ARG A 549 -9.89 15.74 -15.64
C ARG A 549 -9.09 16.56 -14.64
N GLY A 550 -9.27 16.23 -13.37
CA GLY A 550 -8.54 16.78 -12.23
C GLY A 550 -8.23 15.66 -11.22
N VAL A 551 -7.58 16.03 -10.13
CA VAL A 551 -7.20 15.10 -9.05
C VAL A 551 -7.79 15.57 -7.73
N VAL A 552 -8.37 14.65 -6.99
CA VAL A 552 -8.77 14.84 -5.59
C VAL A 552 -8.05 13.84 -4.69
N ASP A 553 -7.84 14.22 -3.44
CA ASP A 553 -7.43 13.29 -2.40
C ASP A 553 -8.64 12.69 -1.65
N ARG A 554 -8.36 11.74 -0.75
CA ARG A 554 -9.34 11.06 0.12
C ARG A 554 -10.12 11.99 1.05
N THR A 555 -9.63 13.21 1.30
CA THR A 555 -10.36 14.22 2.08
C THR A 555 -11.30 15.05 1.23
N GLY A 556 -11.24 14.88 -0.10
CA GLY A 556 -11.97 15.67 -1.09
C GLY A 556 -11.31 16.99 -1.45
N ARG A 557 -10.07 17.22 -0.99
CA ARG A 557 -9.29 18.36 -1.44
C ARG A 557 -8.93 18.18 -2.91
N VAL A 558 -9.21 19.20 -3.70
CA VAL A 558 -8.80 19.26 -5.11
C VAL A 558 -7.32 19.61 -5.16
N LEU A 559 -6.49 18.67 -5.63
CA LEU A 559 -5.05 18.88 -5.85
C LEU A 559 -4.80 19.47 -7.24
N VAL A 560 -5.55 19.01 -8.23
CA VAL A 560 -5.53 19.53 -9.60
C VAL A 560 -6.96 19.78 -10.02
N ALA A 561 -7.29 21.03 -10.37
CA ALA A 561 -8.63 21.35 -10.85
C ALA A 561 -8.92 20.62 -12.17
N PRO A 562 -10.19 20.28 -12.47
CA PRO A 562 -10.57 19.74 -13.78
C PRO A 562 -10.24 20.72 -14.92
N ALA A 563 -9.06 20.56 -15.50
CA ALA A 563 -8.49 21.48 -16.49
C ALA A 563 -7.81 20.75 -17.66
N HIS A 564 -7.58 19.44 -17.53
CA HIS A 564 -6.77 18.68 -18.47
C HIS A 564 -7.60 17.64 -19.23
N PRO A 565 -7.49 17.54 -20.56
CA PRO A 565 -8.20 16.50 -21.32
C PRO A 565 -7.83 15.08 -20.87
N GLN A 566 -6.55 14.86 -20.58
CA GLN A 566 -6.05 13.61 -20.01
C GLN A 566 -5.21 13.90 -18.77
N LEU A 567 -5.34 13.02 -17.78
CA LEU A 567 -4.60 13.08 -16.53
C LEU A 567 -4.37 11.66 -16.01
N MET A 568 -3.17 11.38 -15.54
CA MET A 568 -2.74 10.11 -14.95
C MET A 568 -1.95 10.35 -13.66
N ILE A 569 -2.03 9.39 -12.73
CA ILE A 569 -1.35 9.47 -11.45
C ILE A 569 -0.02 8.73 -11.53
N HIS A 570 1.07 9.42 -11.19
CA HIS A 570 2.38 8.84 -10.97
C HIS A 570 2.77 8.97 -9.48
N PRO A 571 3.55 8.04 -8.90
CA PRO A 571 3.94 8.11 -7.48
C PRO A 571 4.69 9.38 -7.05
N VAL A 572 5.23 10.15 -7.99
CA VAL A 572 5.91 11.43 -7.69
C VAL A 572 5.33 12.65 -8.41
N ALA A 573 4.38 12.49 -9.33
CA ALA A 573 3.86 13.56 -10.18
C ALA A 573 2.45 13.24 -10.71
N PHE A 574 1.81 14.21 -11.37
CA PHE A 574 0.61 13.97 -12.18
C PHE A 574 0.96 14.22 -13.64
N LEU A 575 0.82 13.22 -14.49
CA LEU A 575 1.01 13.40 -15.93
C LEU A 575 -0.27 13.96 -16.50
N ALA A 576 -0.17 15.01 -17.31
CA ALA A 576 -1.33 15.68 -17.85
C ALA A 576 -1.07 16.17 -19.27
N THR A 577 -2.13 16.27 -20.06
CA THR A 577 -2.06 16.88 -21.39
C THR A 577 -2.55 18.31 -21.38
N ASP A 578 -2.02 19.12 -22.30
CA ASP A 578 -2.61 20.40 -22.67
C ASP A 578 -3.79 20.20 -23.66
N ARG A 579 -4.31 21.30 -24.20
CA ARG A 579 -5.37 21.27 -25.21
C ARG A 579 -4.90 20.79 -26.58
N ALA A 580 -3.61 20.89 -26.90
CA ALA A 580 -3.03 20.39 -28.13
C ALA A 580 -2.70 18.88 -28.07
N GLY A 581 -2.87 18.25 -26.90
CA GLY A 581 -2.57 16.84 -26.67
C GLY A 581 -1.10 16.56 -26.35
N ARG A 582 -0.31 17.60 -26.06
CA ARG A 582 1.08 17.46 -25.62
C ARG A 582 1.13 17.13 -24.13
N TRP A 583 2.00 16.19 -23.78
CA TRP A 583 2.19 15.67 -22.44
C TRP A 583 3.22 16.48 -21.66
N GLY A 584 2.90 16.75 -20.41
CA GLY A 584 3.80 17.29 -19.39
C GLY A 584 3.50 16.68 -18.02
N ALA A 585 4.07 17.25 -16.97
CA ALA A 585 3.85 16.80 -15.60
C ALA A 585 3.62 17.96 -14.64
N LEU A 586 2.76 17.72 -13.65
CA LEU A 586 2.57 18.55 -12.48
C LEU A 586 3.20 17.87 -11.27
N ASP A 587 3.68 18.66 -10.32
CA ASP A 587 4.12 18.16 -9.03
C ASP A 587 2.93 17.65 -8.20
N ARG A 588 3.23 17.09 -7.01
CA ARG A 588 2.23 16.56 -6.07
C ARG A 588 1.27 17.60 -5.49
N ARG A 589 1.51 18.90 -5.75
CA ARG A 589 0.67 20.03 -5.35
C ARG A 589 -0.10 20.64 -6.52
N GLY A 590 0.05 20.10 -7.73
CA GLY A 590 -0.58 20.59 -8.95
C GLY A 590 0.16 21.75 -9.62
N ALA A 591 1.38 22.08 -9.20
CA ALA A 591 2.22 23.08 -9.85
C ALA A 591 2.97 22.47 -11.05
N PRO A 592 3.32 23.25 -12.10
CA PRO A 592 4.10 22.74 -13.21
C PRO A 592 5.43 22.14 -12.76
N LEU A 593 5.74 20.93 -13.24
CA LEU A 593 7.01 20.23 -13.03
C LEU A 593 7.76 20.03 -14.34
N ILE A 594 7.05 19.59 -15.39
CA ILE A 594 7.56 19.41 -16.75
C ILE A 594 6.56 20.07 -17.70
N ASP A 595 7.05 20.95 -18.57
CA ASP A 595 6.21 21.64 -19.54
C ASP A 595 5.55 20.64 -20.52
N PRO A 596 4.32 20.91 -20.99
CA PRO A 596 3.60 20.02 -21.89
C PRO A 596 4.16 20.10 -23.32
N VAL A 597 5.37 19.59 -23.52
CA VAL A 597 6.09 19.60 -24.80
C VAL A 597 6.28 18.20 -25.37
N HIS A 598 5.91 17.15 -24.66
CA HIS A 598 6.18 15.78 -25.13
C HIS A 598 5.03 15.25 -26.00
N PRO A 599 5.31 14.51 -27.09
CA PRO A 599 4.25 13.91 -27.90
C PRO A 599 3.60 12.69 -27.23
N GLY A 600 4.28 12.09 -26.25
CA GLY A 600 3.80 10.89 -25.57
C GLY A 600 4.23 10.85 -24.11
N ARG A 601 3.49 10.07 -23.32
CA ARG A 601 3.71 9.90 -21.88
C ARG A 601 5.08 9.30 -21.53
N ASP A 602 5.60 8.41 -22.38
CA ASP A 602 6.84 7.67 -22.08
C ASP A 602 8.05 8.60 -22.01
N ALA A 603 8.07 9.67 -22.82
CA ALA A 603 9.09 10.70 -22.76
C ALA A 603 9.02 11.52 -21.45
N VAL A 604 7.81 11.82 -20.96
CA VAL A 604 7.62 12.46 -19.65
C VAL A 604 8.08 11.55 -18.52
N LEU A 605 7.80 10.24 -18.61
CA LEU A 605 8.26 9.27 -17.62
C LEU A 605 9.78 9.16 -17.59
N ALA A 606 10.44 9.11 -18.75
CA ALA A 606 11.89 9.12 -18.83
C ALA A 606 12.50 10.39 -18.19
N GLU A 607 11.88 11.55 -18.39
CA GLU A 607 12.33 12.80 -17.76
C GLU A 607 12.11 12.79 -16.23
N ILE A 608 10.98 12.27 -15.76
CA ILE A 608 10.75 12.06 -14.32
C ILE A 608 11.79 11.09 -13.75
N ASP A 609 12.13 10.02 -14.45
CA ASP A 609 13.14 9.06 -14.01
C ASP A 609 14.54 9.71 -13.96
N LEU A 610 14.88 10.60 -14.90
CA LEU A 610 16.11 11.40 -14.84
C LEU A 610 16.12 12.33 -13.63
N LEU A 611 15.00 13.00 -13.31
CA LEU A 611 14.86 13.81 -12.09
C LEU A 611 14.99 12.97 -10.80
N LEU A 612 14.77 11.66 -10.89
CA LEU A 612 14.91 10.71 -9.78
C LEU A 612 16.22 9.90 -9.83
N ALA A 613 17.02 10.02 -10.89
CA ALA A 613 18.14 9.11 -11.18
C ALA A 613 19.22 9.13 -10.09
N ASP A 614 19.46 10.30 -9.48
CA ASP A 614 20.39 10.49 -8.35
C ASP A 614 19.91 9.84 -7.04
N THR A 615 18.73 9.20 -7.04
CA THR A 615 18.16 8.53 -5.87
C THR A 615 18.10 7.01 -6.08
N HIS A 616 19.26 6.34 -6.10
CA HIS A 616 19.26 4.92 -5.73
C HIS A 616 18.61 4.82 -4.35
N PRO A 617 17.47 4.09 -4.22
CA PRO A 617 16.84 3.96 -2.92
C PRO A 617 17.80 3.16 -2.05
N VAL A 618 18.54 3.86 -1.19
CA VAL A 618 19.40 3.23 -0.19
C VAL A 618 18.46 2.50 0.77
N LEU A 619 18.29 1.19 0.61
CA LEU A 619 17.42 0.35 1.43
C LEU A 619 18.22 -0.37 2.52
#